data_AF-A0A2M9M2Y7-F1
#
_entry.id   AF-A0A2M9M2Y7-F1
#
_cell.length_a   1.000
_cell.length_b   1.000
_cell.length_c   1.000
_cell.angle_alpha   90.00
_cell.angle_beta   90.00
_cell.angle_gamma   90.00
#
_symmetry.space_group_name_H-M   'P 1'
#
loop_
_entity.id
_entity.type
_entity.pdbx_description
1 polymer ?
#
loop_
_entity_poly.entity_id
_entity_poly.type
_entity_poly.pdbx_seq_one_letter_code
_entity_poly.pdbx_strand_id
1 'polypeptide(L)'
;MSEPDAYVSHAPYIEAVAEALDAAGLTVADCNADDNDPRDAYIEFDRAITTPAYGDDTEVNLLWREDRGWMVGWGDADSVSQSGLDWIVDLFCGVLPTPDEMVAEARTVVAKIPGPQGGPYGRYRDSGDDDGLDAQLATYHRNH
;
A
#
# COMPACT_ATOMS: atom_id res chain seq x y z
N MET A 1 8.48 -30.65 14.53
CA MET A 1 8.87 -29.56 13.63
C MET A 1 7.64 -29.30 12.81
N SER A 2 6.92 -28.22 13.11
CA SER A 2 5.76 -27.83 12.30
C SER A 2 6.28 -27.49 10.91
N GLU A 3 5.63 -28.02 9.88
CA GLU A 3 5.86 -27.57 8.51
C GLU A 3 5.61 -26.06 8.48
N PRO A 4 6.46 -25.24 7.81
CA PRO A 4 6.12 -23.84 7.60
C PRO A 4 4.76 -23.81 6.92
N ASP A 5 3.83 -23.02 7.48
CA ASP A 5 2.54 -22.80 6.84
C ASP A 5 2.79 -22.33 5.40
N ALA A 6 1.97 -22.83 4.47
CA ALA A 6 2.19 -22.57 3.05
C ALA A 6 2.13 -21.07 2.78
N TYR A 7 3.22 -20.50 2.26
CA TYR A 7 3.29 -19.12 1.80
C TYR A 7 2.06 -18.73 0.96
N VAL A 8 1.40 -17.61 1.32
CA VAL A 8 0.25 -17.06 0.59
C VAL A 8 0.67 -15.73 -0.06
N SER A 9 0.59 -15.65 -1.39
CA SER A 9 0.91 -14.39 -2.09
C SER A 9 -0.07 -13.28 -1.70
N HIS A 10 0.44 -12.08 -1.46
CA HIS A 10 -0.35 -10.87 -1.20
C HIS A 10 -0.80 -10.16 -2.48
N ALA A 11 -0.30 -10.55 -3.66
CA ALA A 11 -0.63 -9.89 -4.92
C ALA A 11 -2.14 -9.76 -5.17
N PRO A 12 -3.00 -10.78 -4.93
CA PRO A 12 -4.45 -10.62 -5.12
C PRO A 12 -5.10 -9.60 -4.18
N TYR A 13 -4.53 -9.39 -2.98
CA TYR A 13 -5.00 -8.34 -2.09
C TYR A 13 -4.61 -6.94 -2.62
N ILE A 14 -3.38 -6.79 -3.12
CA ILE A 14 -2.93 -5.53 -3.72
C ILE A 14 -3.74 -5.19 -4.98
N GLU A 15 -4.00 -6.18 -5.83
CA GLU A 15 -4.87 -6.05 -7.01
C GLU A 15 -6.30 -5.61 -6.60
N ALA A 16 -6.90 -6.26 -5.59
CA ALA A 16 -8.24 -5.89 -5.12
C ALA A 16 -8.30 -4.46 -4.58
N VAL A 17 -7.23 -3.98 -3.91
CA VAL A 17 -7.14 -2.58 -3.48
C VAL A 17 -7.02 -1.64 -4.69
N ALA A 18 -6.14 -1.95 -5.65
CA ALA A 18 -5.97 -1.15 -6.87
C ALA A 18 -7.29 -1.05 -7.67
N GLU A 19 -8.00 -2.16 -7.87
CA GLU A 19 -9.29 -2.18 -8.55
C GLU A 19 -10.35 -1.32 -7.84
N ALA A 20 -10.39 -1.38 -6.49
CA ALA A 20 -11.32 -0.56 -5.71
C ALA A 20 -10.99 0.93 -5.81
N LEU A 21 -9.71 1.30 -5.84
CA LEU A 21 -9.26 2.68 -6.05
C LEU A 21 -9.67 3.20 -7.43
N ASP A 22 -9.42 2.43 -8.49
CA ASP A 22 -9.84 2.77 -9.85
C ASP A 22 -11.36 2.93 -9.96
N ALA A 23 -12.12 1.97 -9.43
CA ALA A 23 -13.59 2.02 -9.41
C ALA A 23 -14.13 3.24 -8.65
N ALA A 24 -13.37 3.74 -7.66
CA ALA A 24 -13.68 4.92 -6.87
C ALA A 24 -13.29 6.25 -7.54
N GLY A 25 -12.68 6.21 -8.73
CA GLY A 25 -12.17 7.36 -9.46
C GLY A 25 -10.82 7.87 -8.95
N LEU A 26 -10.11 7.07 -8.16
CA LEU A 26 -8.76 7.33 -7.68
C LEU A 26 -7.78 6.57 -8.58
N THR A 27 -7.69 7.00 -9.83
CA THR A 27 -6.97 6.29 -10.90
C THR A 27 -5.57 5.85 -10.49
N VAL A 28 -5.30 4.56 -10.67
CA VAL A 28 -4.01 3.92 -10.43
C VAL A 28 -3.20 3.96 -11.72
N ALA A 29 -1.96 4.47 -11.63
CA ALA A 29 -1.02 4.51 -12.75
C ALA A 29 -0.23 3.20 -12.87
N ASP A 30 0.19 2.66 -11.73
CA ASP A 30 0.97 1.43 -11.65
C ASP A 30 0.78 0.76 -10.28
N CYS A 31 1.02 -0.54 -10.20
CA CYS A 31 1.10 -1.26 -8.92
C CYS A 31 2.01 -2.48 -9.03
N ASN A 32 2.66 -2.84 -7.93
CA ASN A 32 3.44 -4.06 -7.82
C ASN A 32 3.31 -4.68 -6.43
N ALA A 33 3.52 -5.99 -6.37
CA ALA A 33 3.57 -6.78 -5.14
C ALA A 33 4.78 -7.72 -5.22
N ASP A 34 5.75 -7.54 -4.32
CA ASP A 34 6.96 -8.33 -4.28
C ASP A 34 6.97 -9.27 -3.06
N ASP A 35 7.33 -10.53 -3.30
CA ASP A 35 7.40 -11.58 -2.30
C ASP A 35 8.67 -11.46 -1.43
N ASN A 36 9.10 -10.23 -1.12
CA ASN A 36 10.19 -9.93 -0.20
C ASN A 36 9.87 -10.44 1.22
N ASP A 37 10.88 -10.46 2.09
CA ASP A 37 10.72 -10.84 3.50
C ASP A 37 11.17 -9.69 4.41
N PRO A 38 10.23 -8.92 5.02
CA PRO A 38 8.77 -9.03 4.91
C PRO A 38 8.21 -8.63 3.53
N ARG A 39 7.01 -9.12 3.17
CA ARG A 39 6.35 -8.80 1.89
C ARG A 39 6.12 -7.30 1.76
N ASP A 40 6.27 -6.76 0.56
CA ASP A 40 6.03 -5.36 0.25
C ASP A 40 5.31 -5.14 -1.09
N ALA A 41 4.75 -3.94 -1.24
CA ALA A 41 3.99 -3.56 -2.42
C ALA A 41 3.91 -2.03 -2.55
N TYR A 42 3.56 -1.57 -3.75
CA TYR A 42 3.18 -0.19 -3.98
C TYR A 42 1.99 -0.07 -4.94
N ILE A 43 1.29 1.06 -4.84
CA ILE A 43 0.27 1.52 -5.78
C ILE A 43 0.56 3.00 -6.06
N GLU A 44 0.88 3.32 -7.31
CA GLU A 44 1.09 4.69 -7.77
C GLU A 44 -0.23 5.30 -8.25
N PHE A 45 -0.52 6.52 -7.83
CA PHE A 45 -1.67 7.27 -8.34
C PHE A 45 -1.34 7.99 -9.64
N ASP A 46 -2.31 8.10 -10.55
CA ASP A 46 -2.21 9.01 -11.69
C ASP A 46 -2.00 10.45 -11.20
N ARG A 47 -0.98 11.13 -11.74
CA ARG A 47 -0.64 12.50 -11.32
C ARG A 47 -1.82 13.46 -11.46
N ALA A 48 -2.69 13.27 -12.46
CA ALA A 48 -3.84 14.14 -12.67
C ALA A 48 -4.79 14.21 -11.46
N ILE A 49 -4.87 13.16 -10.65
CA ILE A 49 -5.71 13.17 -9.44
C ILE A 49 -5.00 13.80 -8.24
N THR A 50 -3.67 13.74 -8.16
CA THR A 50 -2.88 14.23 -7.01
C THR A 50 -2.31 15.63 -7.20
N THR A 51 -2.17 16.10 -8.44
CA THR A 51 -1.69 17.44 -8.82
C THR A 51 -2.29 18.58 -7.97
N PRO A 52 -3.62 18.63 -7.71
CA PRO A 52 -4.20 19.72 -6.93
C PRO A 52 -3.63 19.86 -5.51
N ALA A 53 -3.15 18.77 -4.91
CA ALA A 53 -2.60 18.74 -3.56
C ALA A 53 -1.06 18.73 -3.52
N TYR A 54 -0.42 18.09 -4.50
CA TYR A 54 1.03 17.82 -4.48
C TYR A 54 1.84 18.58 -5.54
N GLY A 55 1.19 19.20 -6.53
CA GLY A 55 1.86 19.83 -7.68
C GLY A 55 2.04 18.86 -8.86
N ASP A 56 2.38 19.41 -10.03
CA ASP A 56 2.43 18.67 -11.30
C ASP A 56 3.58 17.64 -11.37
N ASP A 57 4.69 17.93 -10.69
CA ASP A 57 5.94 17.15 -10.79
C ASP A 57 6.09 16.10 -9.67
N THR A 58 5.10 15.99 -8.79
CA THR A 58 5.17 15.10 -7.61
C THR A 58 4.47 13.77 -7.87
N GLU A 59 5.21 12.67 -7.73
CA GLU A 59 4.65 11.32 -7.67
C GLU A 59 4.11 11.02 -6.28
N VAL A 60 3.01 10.28 -6.21
CA VAL A 60 2.37 9.90 -4.95
C VAL A 60 2.03 8.43 -4.99
N ASN A 61 2.52 7.70 -3.99
CA ASN A 61 2.41 6.26 -3.89
C ASN A 61 1.79 5.86 -2.56
N LEU A 62 0.86 4.91 -2.59
CA LEU A 62 0.60 4.09 -1.42
C LEU A 62 1.67 2.99 -1.38
N LEU A 63 2.32 2.86 -0.24
CA LEU A 63 3.31 1.81 0.02
C LEU A 63 2.73 0.86 1.06
N TRP A 64 3.00 -0.42 0.91
CA TRP A 64 2.59 -1.42 1.87
C TRP A 64 3.77 -2.29 2.26
N ARG A 65 3.83 -2.60 3.54
CA ARG A 65 4.71 -3.64 4.07
C ARG A 65 3.92 -4.49 5.04
N GLU A 66 4.15 -5.79 4.97
CA GLU A 66 3.50 -6.75 5.85
C GLU A 66 3.68 -6.44 7.34
N ASP A 67 4.88 -5.99 7.72
CA ASP A 67 5.27 -5.77 9.12
C ASP A 67 4.97 -4.36 9.63
N ARG A 68 4.57 -3.44 8.73
CA ARG A 68 4.38 -2.01 9.02
C ARG A 68 3.01 -1.47 8.61
N GLY A 69 2.31 -2.17 7.74
CA GLY A 69 1.07 -1.75 7.11
C GLY A 69 1.28 -0.70 6.03
N TRP A 70 0.25 0.12 5.82
CA TRP A 70 0.24 1.11 4.75
C TRP A 70 0.93 2.41 5.15
N MET A 71 1.60 2.99 4.16
CA MET A 71 2.20 4.31 4.19
C MET A 71 1.79 5.04 2.90
N VAL A 72 1.96 6.35 2.91
CA VAL A 72 1.99 7.15 1.69
C VAL A 72 3.37 7.76 1.55
N GLY A 73 3.92 7.67 0.35
CA GLY A 73 5.13 8.37 -0.02
C GLY A 73 4.89 9.33 -1.16
N TRP A 74 5.62 10.44 -1.18
CA TRP A 74 5.61 11.37 -2.31
C TRP A 74 6.98 12.02 -2.51
N GLY A 75 7.28 12.40 -3.75
CA GLY A 75 8.55 13.01 -4.11
C GLY A 75 8.59 13.43 -5.58
N ASP A 76 9.58 14.25 -5.92
CA ASP A 76 9.80 14.68 -7.30
C ASP A 76 10.41 13.53 -8.12
N ALA A 77 9.68 13.10 -9.14
CA ALA A 77 10.06 12.03 -10.07
C ALA A 77 11.42 12.26 -10.75
N ASP A 78 11.74 13.53 -11.01
CA ASP A 78 12.95 13.94 -11.73
C ASP A 78 14.15 14.14 -10.78
N SER A 79 13.91 14.14 -9.46
CA SER A 79 14.93 14.43 -8.45
C SER A 79 15.77 13.21 -8.05
N VAL A 80 15.31 11.98 -8.30
CA VAL A 80 16.08 10.76 -7.94
C VAL A 80 15.84 9.59 -8.89
N SER A 81 16.92 9.01 -9.43
CA SER A 81 16.86 7.82 -10.27
C SER A 81 16.35 6.60 -9.48
N GLN A 82 15.17 6.09 -9.83
CA GLN A 82 14.61 4.77 -9.45
C GLN A 82 14.15 4.54 -8.00
N SER A 83 14.09 5.53 -7.09
CA SER A 83 13.62 5.30 -5.69
C SER A 83 13.20 6.56 -4.91
N GLY A 84 12.87 7.65 -5.60
CA GLY A 84 12.92 9.02 -5.05
C GLY A 84 11.69 9.53 -4.31
N LEU A 85 11.28 8.89 -3.22
CA LEU A 85 10.27 9.49 -2.34
C LEU A 85 10.98 10.40 -1.33
N ASP A 86 10.71 11.71 -1.41
CA ASP A 86 11.25 12.72 -0.49
C ASP A 86 10.65 12.58 0.91
N TRP A 87 9.42 12.09 0.98
CA TRP A 87 8.63 11.98 2.20
C TRP A 87 7.88 10.66 2.25
N ILE A 88 7.80 10.06 3.44
CA ILE A 88 6.97 8.89 3.72
C ILE A 88 6.27 9.12 5.06
N VAL A 89 4.96 8.86 5.09
CA VAL A 89 4.13 8.96 6.30
C VAL A 89 3.32 7.67 6.46
N ASP A 90 3.32 7.12 7.68
CA ASP A 90 2.48 5.97 8.03
C ASP A 90 1.00 6.35 8.00
N LEU A 91 0.16 5.48 7.44
CA LEU A 91 -1.28 5.61 7.45
C LEU A 91 -1.87 4.85 8.63
N PHE A 92 -2.87 5.43 9.29
CA PHE A 92 -3.47 4.83 10.49
C PHE A 92 -4.60 3.83 10.16
N CYS A 93 -4.42 3.00 9.13
CA CYS A 93 -5.44 2.06 8.62
C CYS A 93 -5.10 0.57 8.83
N GLY A 94 -3.98 0.26 9.48
CA GLY A 94 -3.57 -1.11 9.80
C GLY A 94 -2.80 -1.81 8.65
N VAL A 95 -2.67 -3.13 8.76
CA VAL A 95 -1.91 -3.96 7.80
C VAL A 95 -2.79 -4.46 6.66
N LEU A 96 -3.99 -4.96 6.95
CA LEU A 96 -4.96 -5.43 5.94
C LEU A 96 -6.31 -4.73 6.10
N PRO A 97 -6.40 -3.39 5.91
CA PRO A 97 -7.69 -2.76 5.70
C PRO A 97 -8.42 -3.39 4.50
N THR A 98 -9.74 -3.37 4.52
CA THR A 98 -10.54 -3.75 3.35
C THR A 98 -10.29 -2.77 2.18
N PRO A 99 -10.54 -3.17 0.93
CA PRO A 99 -10.42 -2.27 -0.22
C PRO A 99 -11.25 -0.98 -0.06
N ASP A 100 -12.46 -1.06 0.50
CA ASP A 100 -13.30 0.11 0.77
C ASP A 100 -12.71 1.05 1.83
N GLU A 101 -12.07 0.49 2.87
CA GLU A 101 -11.34 1.28 3.88
C GLU A 101 -10.12 1.98 3.25
N MET A 102 -9.42 1.31 2.34
CA MET A 102 -8.32 1.94 1.59
C MET A 102 -8.80 3.03 0.65
N VAL A 103 -9.96 2.86 -0.01
CA VAL A 103 -10.58 3.94 -0.78
C VAL A 103 -10.85 5.15 0.11
N ALA A 104 -11.40 4.95 1.31
CA ALA A 104 -11.67 6.04 2.24
C ALA A 104 -10.38 6.79 2.65
N GLU A 105 -9.31 6.05 2.98
CA GLU A 105 -8.02 6.64 3.35
C GLU A 105 -7.37 7.35 2.15
N ALA A 106 -7.35 6.72 0.97
CA ALA A 106 -6.78 7.27 -0.26
C ALA A 106 -7.46 8.57 -0.69
N ARG A 107 -8.78 8.72 -0.47
CA ARG A 107 -9.47 10.00 -0.71
C ARG A 107 -8.88 11.13 0.14
N THR A 108 -8.44 10.85 1.36
CA THR A 108 -7.79 11.87 2.21
C THR A 108 -6.39 12.20 1.71
N VAL A 109 -5.64 11.19 1.28
CA VAL A 109 -4.28 11.32 0.73
C VAL A 109 -4.29 12.15 -0.54
N VAL A 110 -5.19 11.88 -1.47
CA VAL A 110 -5.28 12.60 -2.75
C VAL A 110 -5.75 14.05 -2.55
N ALA A 111 -6.64 14.28 -1.58
CA ALA A 111 -7.20 15.61 -1.34
C ALA A 111 -6.24 16.59 -0.65
N LYS A 112 -5.24 16.11 0.10
CA LYS A 112 -4.27 16.94 0.81
C LYS A 112 -3.03 16.13 1.21
N ILE A 113 -1.91 16.83 1.34
CA ILE A 113 -0.69 16.28 1.95
C ILE A 113 -1.00 15.90 3.42
N PRO A 114 -0.85 14.62 3.81
CA PRO A 114 -1.13 14.19 5.17
C PRO A 114 -0.07 14.70 6.14
N GLY A 115 -0.51 15.10 7.34
CA GLY A 115 0.40 15.35 8.45
C GLY A 115 0.96 14.04 9.01
N PRO A 116 2.07 14.08 9.77
CA PRO A 116 2.64 12.88 10.39
C PRO A 116 1.61 12.25 11.34
N GLN A 117 1.18 11.02 11.04
CA GLN A 117 0.21 10.30 11.86
C GLN A 117 0.89 9.43 12.93
N GLY A 118 2.18 9.10 12.76
CA GLY A 118 2.94 8.19 13.61
C GLY A 118 2.52 6.74 13.40
N GLY A 119 3.46 5.83 13.12
CA GLY A 119 3.15 4.42 12.84
C GLY A 119 2.99 3.55 14.09
N PRO A 120 1.77 3.14 14.48
CA PRO A 120 1.58 2.22 15.61
C PRO A 120 1.74 0.75 15.20
N TYR A 121 1.83 0.47 13.88
CA TYR A 121 1.69 -0.87 13.31
C TYR A 121 3.02 -1.54 13.01
N GLY A 122 4.14 -0.82 13.09
CA GLY A 122 5.48 -1.40 12.97
C GLY A 122 5.69 -2.48 14.03
N ARG A 123 5.93 -3.71 13.57
CA ARG A 123 6.26 -4.87 14.40
C ARG A 123 7.46 -5.59 13.79
N TYR A 124 8.21 -6.33 14.61
CA TYR A 124 9.15 -7.32 14.07
C TYR A 124 8.32 -8.52 13.62
N ARG A 125 8.33 -8.83 12.33
CA ARG A 125 7.58 -9.92 11.71
C ARG A 125 8.33 -10.43 10.48
N ASP A 126 8.32 -11.75 10.29
CA ASP A 126 8.79 -12.42 9.08
C ASP A 126 7.58 -13.04 8.33
N SER A 127 7.75 -13.30 7.03
CA SER A 127 6.71 -13.92 6.19
C SER A 127 6.40 -15.34 6.67
N GLY A 128 5.12 -15.67 6.85
CA GLY A 128 4.69 -16.98 7.35
C GLY A 128 4.57 -17.09 8.87
N ASP A 129 4.68 -15.98 9.60
CA ASP A 129 4.33 -15.94 11.03
C ASP A 129 2.85 -16.34 11.27
N ASP A 130 2.62 -17.27 12.20
CA ASP A 130 1.29 -17.78 12.60
C ASP A 130 0.52 -16.77 13.47
N ASP A 131 0.17 -15.64 12.88
CA ASP A 131 -0.66 -14.59 13.50
C ASP A 131 -1.97 -14.33 12.73
N GLY A 132 -2.27 -15.18 11.76
CA GLY A 132 -3.52 -15.17 10.99
C GLY A 132 -3.52 -14.25 9.77
N LEU A 133 -2.41 -13.58 9.43
CA LEU A 133 -2.34 -12.77 8.22
C LEU A 133 -2.50 -13.60 6.94
N ASP A 134 -1.82 -14.73 6.82
CA ASP A 134 -1.90 -15.57 5.62
C ASP A 134 -3.32 -16.12 5.40
N ALA A 135 -4.02 -16.43 6.50
CA ALA A 135 -5.43 -16.81 6.44
C ALA A 135 -6.34 -15.66 5.93
N GLN A 136 -6.02 -14.40 6.26
CA GLN A 136 -6.73 -13.23 5.76
C GLN A 136 -6.40 -12.98 4.28
N LEU A 137 -5.13 -13.02 3.89
CA LEU A 137 -4.71 -12.89 2.49
C LEU A 137 -5.35 -13.95 1.59
N ALA A 138 -5.48 -15.19 2.08
CA ALA A 138 -6.11 -16.29 1.34
C ALA A 138 -7.59 -16.03 0.98
N THR A 139 -8.26 -15.07 1.62
CA THR A 139 -9.64 -14.69 1.26
C THR A 139 -9.73 -13.98 -0.09
N TYR A 140 -8.65 -13.30 -0.52
CA TYR A 140 -8.57 -12.58 -1.79
C TYR A 140 -8.26 -13.51 -2.98
N HIS A 141 -7.76 -14.72 -2.73
CA HIS A 141 -7.50 -15.71 -3.79
C HIS A 141 -8.76 -16.40 -4.33
N ARG A 142 -9.93 -16.23 -3.70
CA ARG A 142 -11.13 -17.04 -4.00
C ARG A 142 -12.15 -16.38 -4.91
N ASN A 143 -11.94 -15.15 -5.38
CA ASN A 143 -12.98 -14.40 -6.09
C ASN A 143 -12.44 -13.61 -7.31
N HIS A 144 -11.84 -14.26 -8.32
CA HIS A 144 -11.74 -13.70 -9.68
C HIS A 144 -11.88 -14.81 -10.72
#